data_AF-A0A1D7V3H3-F1
#
_entry.id   AF-A0A1D7V3H3-F1
#
_cell.length_a   1.000
_cell.length_b   1.000
_cell.length_c   1.000
_cell.angle_alpha   90.00
_cell.angle_beta   90.00
_cell.angle_gamma   90.00
#
_symmetry.space_group_name_H-M   'P 1'
#
loop_
_entity.id
_entity.type
_entity.pdbx_description
1 polymer ?
#
loop_
_entity_poly.entity_id
_entity_poly.type
_entity_poly.pdbx_seq_one_letter_code
_entity_poly.pdbx_strand_id
1 'polypeptide(L)'
;MTQVEYILIFSKTDSYIKSIKSLKNLLSTNEEISISDKKLTYKKELYDLNVKIGEVKGKEQIYFDLLLSTTKQKSPKSLNGLLKDIRKLIITAGGNLSSVHDDLSLEYNQKLYPELYKIENKLRKLITKFMLLHVGIEWTAETLPKELQGINSDKKKEKHSNFLHSTDFIHLGDYLFKPYSKVDILKYLLDSSKHGNKKKLTSKAILEILPKSNWERYFKKIIKIEDAQLEKKWKRLYDLRCLIAHNNFISEGEFNEALSLIKELDKVFEDAIRKIDNITIPDDERGQVYESVVSTINENTGSFIFEWQKFELSIFELAHLLKIDIRKRYSIGETLQVLLEKKYVSEEFYRETIRLNRFRNHLVHTGLNIAGEQELLDMISKIKEINYSIELVRQKIQNDV
;
A
#
# COMPACT_ATOMS: atom_id res chain seq x y z
N MET A 1 11.06 17.24 -31.16
CA MET A 1 12.34 17.84 -30.75
C MET A 1 12.52 17.46 -29.29
N THR A 2 13.68 16.96 -28.89
CA THR A 2 13.96 16.58 -27.50
C THR A 2 15.03 17.51 -26.96
N GLN A 3 14.79 18.11 -25.80
CA GLN A 3 15.65 19.09 -25.15
C GLN A 3 15.99 18.65 -23.73
N VAL A 4 17.25 18.89 -23.33
CA VAL A 4 17.72 18.68 -21.96
C VAL A 4 18.56 19.88 -21.56
N GLU A 5 18.28 20.44 -20.38
CA GLU A 5 18.94 21.62 -19.84
C GLU A 5 19.59 21.31 -18.49
N TYR A 6 20.87 21.68 -18.38
CA TYR A 6 21.65 21.57 -17.16
C TYR A 6 22.19 22.94 -16.74
N ILE A 7 22.07 23.23 -15.44
CA ILE A 7 22.89 24.26 -14.81
C ILE A 7 24.10 23.58 -14.19
N LEU A 8 25.28 23.98 -14.65
CA LEU A 8 26.57 23.53 -14.14
C LEU A 8 27.16 24.63 -13.27
N ILE A 9 27.71 24.31 -12.10
CA ILE A 9 28.30 25.29 -11.17
C ILE A 9 29.73 24.88 -10.83
N PHE A 10 30.65 25.83 -10.92
CA PHE A 10 32.06 25.66 -10.58
C PHE A 10 32.55 26.77 -9.63
N SER A 11 33.53 26.44 -8.78
CA SER A 11 34.25 27.44 -7.97
C SER A 11 35.08 28.35 -8.87
N LYS A 12 34.99 29.67 -8.68
CA LYS A 12 35.77 30.66 -9.45
C LYS A 12 37.26 30.65 -9.06
N THR A 13 37.56 30.31 -7.82
CA THR A 13 38.93 30.26 -7.29
C THR A 13 39.62 28.95 -7.64
N ASP A 14 38.93 27.82 -7.48
CA ASP A 14 39.57 26.50 -7.48
C ASP A 14 39.42 25.73 -8.78
N SER A 15 38.49 26.14 -9.66
CA SER A 15 38.26 25.45 -10.93
C SER A 15 39.06 26.05 -12.08
N TYR A 16 39.58 25.17 -12.94
CA TYR A 16 40.14 25.56 -14.24
C TYR A 16 39.06 25.85 -15.30
N ILE A 17 37.79 25.62 -14.99
CA ILE A 17 36.64 25.82 -15.90
C ILE A 17 36.03 27.22 -15.68
N LYS A 18 36.59 28.24 -16.35
CA LYS A 18 36.20 29.66 -16.19
C LYS A 18 35.58 30.30 -17.43
N SER A 19 35.49 29.58 -18.54
CA SER A 19 34.97 30.06 -19.82
C SER A 19 34.22 28.98 -20.59
N ILE A 20 33.41 29.37 -21.57
CA ILE A 20 32.75 28.41 -22.48
C ILE A 20 33.79 27.55 -23.21
N LYS A 21 34.95 28.12 -23.56
CA LYS A 21 36.06 27.39 -24.19
C LYS A 21 36.62 26.30 -23.28
N SER A 22 36.87 26.61 -22.01
CA SER A 22 37.35 25.59 -21.05
C SER A 22 36.31 24.50 -20.79
N LEU A 23 35.01 24.83 -20.75
CA LEU A 23 33.96 23.83 -20.63
C LEU A 23 33.91 22.91 -21.86
N LYS A 24 33.95 23.47 -23.07
CA LYS A 24 33.98 22.67 -24.31
C LYS A 24 35.22 21.77 -24.39
N ASN A 25 36.38 22.27 -23.95
CA ASN A 25 37.60 21.48 -23.86
C ASN A 25 37.44 20.32 -22.88
N LEU A 26 36.85 20.55 -21.70
CA LEU A 26 36.54 19.49 -20.73
C LEU A 26 35.63 18.43 -21.36
N LEU A 27 34.55 18.83 -22.01
CA LEU A 27 33.62 17.88 -22.65
C LEU A 27 34.32 17.07 -23.76
N SER A 28 35.24 17.70 -24.50
CA SER A 28 36.00 17.06 -25.59
C SER A 28 37.17 16.19 -25.09
N THR A 29 37.40 16.07 -23.78
CA THR A 29 38.35 15.09 -23.22
C THR A 29 37.86 13.65 -23.39
N ASN A 30 36.54 13.46 -23.56
CA ASN A 30 35.98 12.20 -24.01
C ASN A 30 36.09 12.12 -25.53
N GLU A 31 36.86 11.17 -26.04
CA GLU A 31 37.09 10.94 -27.48
C GLU A 31 35.80 10.71 -28.28
N GLU A 32 34.74 10.26 -27.61
CA GLU A 32 33.43 10.05 -28.23
C GLU A 32 32.65 11.37 -28.43
N ILE A 33 33.08 12.47 -27.81
CA ILE A 33 32.47 13.80 -27.88
C ILE A 33 33.35 14.74 -28.70
N SER A 34 32.79 15.29 -29.78
CA SER A 34 33.43 16.37 -30.55
C SER A 34 32.51 17.58 -30.63
N ILE A 35 33.06 18.78 -30.44
CA ILE A 35 32.29 20.03 -30.42
C ILE A 35 32.82 20.97 -31.49
N SER A 36 31.93 21.42 -32.38
CA SER A 36 32.21 22.48 -33.37
C SER A 36 31.13 23.54 -33.25
N ASP A 37 31.52 24.77 -32.90
CA ASP A 37 30.60 25.90 -32.67
C ASP A 37 29.41 25.57 -31.76
N LYS A 38 28.20 25.48 -32.34
CA LYS A 38 26.92 25.18 -31.66
C LYS A 38 26.47 23.74 -31.87
N LYS A 39 27.34 22.87 -32.37
CA LYS A 39 27.06 21.45 -32.65
C LYS A 39 27.98 20.56 -31.81
N LEU A 40 27.38 19.54 -31.20
CA LEU A 40 28.07 18.48 -30.48
C LEU A 40 27.80 17.16 -31.19
N THR A 41 28.84 16.41 -31.55
CA THR A 41 28.69 15.05 -32.09
C THR A 41 29.11 14.04 -31.03
N TYR A 42 28.24 13.08 -30.76
CA TYR A 42 28.49 11.94 -29.86
C TYR A 42 28.18 10.64 -30.58
N LYS A 43 29.14 9.72 -30.68
CA LYS A 43 28.96 8.41 -31.36
C LYS A 43 28.32 8.50 -32.75
N LYS A 44 28.75 9.48 -33.56
CA LYS A 44 28.22 9.80 -34.92
C LYS A 44 26.82 10.44 -34.94
N GLU A 45 26.24 10.76 -33.79
CA GLU A 45 24.98 11.48 -33.70
C GLU A 45 25.19 12.95 -33.35
N LEU A 46 24.51 13.86 -34.07
CA LEU A 46 24.71 15.30 -33.99
C LEU A 46 23.63 16.04 -33.19
N TYR A 47 24.03 16.76 -32.15
CA TYR A 47 23.18 17.50 -31.22
C TYR A 47 23.45 19.00 -31.34
N ASP A 48 22.41 19.80 -31.12
CA ASP A 48 22.53 21.24 -30.96
C ASP A 48 22.96 21.54 -29.51
N LEU A 49 24.05 22.30 -29.36
CA LEU A 49 24.62 22.72 -28.08
C LEU A 49 24.56 24.23 -27.98
N ASN A 50 23.83 24.73 -26.99
CA ASN A 50 23.84 26.13 -26.59
C ASN A 50 24.36 26.22 -25.15
N VAL A 51 25.28 27.15 -24.91
CA VAL A 51 25.87 27.36 -23.59
C VAL A 51 25.86 28.84 -23.29
N LYS A 52 25.22 29.22 -22.19
CA LYS A 52 25.37 30.55 -21.58
C LYS A 52 26.25 30.45 -20.36
N ILE A 53 26.94 31.53 -20.04
CA ILE A 53 27.82 31.64 -18.87
C ILE A 53 27.41 32.86 -18.06
N GLY A 54 27.52 32.76 -16.73
CA GLY A 54 27.35 33.89 -15.83
C GLY A 54 27.97 33.64 -14.47
N GLU A 55 27.87 34.64 -13.60
CA GLU A 55 28.34 34.56 -12.22
C GLU A 55 27.16 34.41 -11.26
N VAL A 56 27.36 33.63 -10.20
CA VAL A 56 26.36 33.47 -9.15
C VAL A 56 26.42 34.68 -8.24
N LYS A 57 25.31 35.43 -8.12
CA LYS A 57 25.27 36.66 -7.32
C LYS A 57 25.68 36.39 -5.87
N GLY A 58 26.65 37.16 -5.38
CA GLY A 58 27.12 37.11 -3.99
C GLY A 58 27.93 35.84 -3.65
N LYS A 59 28.37 35.07 -4.64
CA LYS A 59 29.22 33.88 -4.45
C LYS A 59 30.36 33.86 -5.45
N GLU A 60 31.52 33.37 -5.04
CA GLU A 60 32.69 33.14 -5.90
C GLU A 60 32.50 31.89 -6.77
N GLN A 61 31.43 31.87 -7.56
CA GLN A 61 31.00 30.73 -8.38
C GLN A 61 30.59 31.21 -9.78
N ILE A 62 30.95 30.41 -10.77
CA ILE A 62 30.53 30.59 -12.17
C ILE A 62 29.51 29.50 -12.48
N TYR A 63 28.44 29.87 -13.21
CA TYR A 63 27.49 28.91 -13.75
C TYR A 63 27.54 28.84 -15.27
N PHE A 64 27.22 27.66 -15.79
CA PHE A 64 26.96 27.43 -17.20
C PHE A 64 25.55 26.87 -17.36
N ASP A 65 24.71 27.57 -18.12
CA ASP A 65 23.41 27.07 -18.58
C ASP A 65 23.67 26.35 -19.92
N LEU A 66 23.63 25.01 -19.87
CA LEU A 66 23.91 24.11 -20.98
C LEU A 66 22.60 23.50 -21.48
N LEU A 67 22.22 23.86 -22.70
CA LEU A 67 21.06 23.34 -23.40
C LEU A 67 21.50 22.43 -24.55
N LEU A 68 21.09 21.16 -24.46
CA LEU A 68 21.24 20.18 -25.52
C LEU A 68 19.89 19.96 -26.21
N SER A 69 19.87 19.92 -27.54
CA SER A 69 18.66 19.59 -28.28
C SER A 69 18.91 18.73 -29.51
N THR A 70 17.88 17.96 -29.90
CA THR A 70 17.88 17.16 -31.13
C THR A 70 16.57 17.33 -31.90
N THR A 71 16.71 17.51 -33.21
CA THR A 71 15.57 17.70 -34.14
C THR A 71 14.97 16.38 -34.62
N LYS A 72 15.75 15.30 -34.69
CA LYS A 72 15.26 13.95 -35.02
C LYS A 72 14.81 13.23 -33.75
N GLN A 73 13.75 12.40 -33.86
CA GLN A 73 13.48 11.29 -32.94
C GLN A 73 14.71 10.37 -32.99
N LYS A 74 15.69 10.66 -32.13
CA LYS A 74 16.89 9.83 -31.99
C LYS A 74 16.63 8.79 -30.92
N SER A 75 17.42 7.72 -30.94
CA SER A 75 17.34 6.72 -29.89
C SER A 75 17.59 7.37 -28.52
N PRO A 76 16.68 7.22 -27.53
CA PRO A 76 16.87 7.74 -26.18
C PRO A 76 18.21 7.30 -25.56
N LYS A 77 18.68 6.11 -25.96
CA LYS A 77 19.91 5.46 -25.50
C LYS A 77 21.19 6.26 -25.77
N SER A 78 21.31 6.86 -26.95
CA SER A 78 22.51 7.65 -27.31
C SER A 78 22.57 8.95 -26.52
N LEU A 79 21.44 9.65 -26.39
CA LEU A 79 21.35 10.86 -25.58
C LEU A 79 21.59 10.56 -24.09
N ASN A 80 21.01 9.48 -23.54
CA ASN A 80 21.31 9.05 -22.16
C ASN A 80 22.80 8.79 -21.94
N GLY A 81 23.47 8.13 -22.90
CA GLY A 81 24.92 7.90 -22.87
C GLY A 81 25.68 9.22 -22.79
N LEU A 82 25.37 10.17 -23.68
CA LEU A 82 25.96 11.50 -23.67
C LEU A 82 25.74 12.22 -22.33
N LEU A 83 24.51 12.27 -21.82
CA LEU A 83 24.18 12.94 -20.56
C LEU A 83 24.88 12.29 -19.35
N LYS A 84 25.08 10.96 -19.38
CA LYS A 84 25.85 10.24 -18.36
C LYS A 84 27.33 10.62 -18.41
N ASP A 85 27.92 10.67 -19.61
CA ASP A 85 29.32 11.04 -19.79
C ASP A 85 29.57 12.51 -19.42
N ILE A 86 28.68 13.42 -19.81
CA ILE A 86 28.72 14.83 -19.38
C ILE A 86 28.68 14.91 -17.86
N ARG A 87 27.69 14.29 -17.20
CA ARG A 87 27.59 14.30 -15.73
C ARG A 87 28.87 13.83 -15.06
N LYS A 88 29.45 12.73 -15.55
CA LYS A 88 30.70 12.18 -15.03
C LYS A 88 31.86 13.18 -15.18
N LEU A 89 32.04 13.77 -16.36
CA LEU A 89 33.09 14.75 -16.63
C LEU A 89 32.98 15.99 -15.72
N ILE A 90 31.76 16.52 -15.56
CA ILE A 90 31.51 17.69 -14.71
C ILE A 90 31.85 17.40 -13.25
N ILE A 91 31.38 16.27 -12.71
CA ILE A 91 31.66 15.88 -11.32
C ILE A 91 33.16 15.64 -11.12
N THR A 92 33.83 14.96 -12.05
CA THR A 92 35.28 14.71 -11.99
C THR A 92 36.09 16.01 -12.04
N ALA A 93 35.60 17.04 -12.74
CA ALA A 93 36.22 18.36 -12.78
C ALA A 93 35.90 19.23 -11.54
N GLY A 94 35.28 18.67 -10.50
CA GLY A 94 34.90 19.38 -9.27
C GLY A 94 33.67 20.29 -9.44
N GLY A 95 32.89 20.11 -10.50
CA GLY A 95 31.65 20.85 -10.73
C GLY A 95 30.43 20.17 -10.14
N ASN A 96 29.39 20.96 -9.90
CA ASN A 96 28.05 20.48 -9.58
C ASN A 96 27.13 20.64 -10.80
N LEU A 97 26.13 19.76 -10.92
CA LEU A 97 25.16 19.79 -12.02
C LEU A 97 23.73 19.67 -11.46
N SER A 98 22.81 20.45 -12.01
CA SER A 98 21.38 20.37 -11.72
C SER A 98 20.58 20.30 -13.02
N SER A 99 19.66 19.33 -13.12
CA SER A 99 18.69 19.21 -14.21
C SER A 99 17.61 20.27 -14.07
N VAL A 100 17.43 21.08 -15.11
CA VAL A 100 16.38 22.11 -15.17
C VAL A 100 15.22 21.64 -16.04
N HIS A 101 15.54 21.04 -17.18
CA HIS A 101 14.57 20.55 -18.16
C HIS A 101 15.03 19.20 -18.72
N ASP A 102 14.11 18.25 -18.90
CA ASP A 102 14.42 16.92 -19.45
C ASP A 102 13.22 16.32 -20.20
N ASP A 103 13.22 16.49 -21.52
CA ASP A 103 12.21 15.89 -22.38
C ASP A 103 12.31 14.36 -22.46
N LEU A 104 13.43 13.73 -22.07
CA LEU A 104 13.51 12.26 -22.03
C LEU A 104 12.64 11.70 -20.91
N SER A 105 12.69 12.33 -19.74
CA SER A 105 11.80 11.99 -18.63
C SER A 105 10.34 12.17 -19.02
N LEU A 106 10.00 13.21 -19.78
CA LEU A 106 8.65 13.39 -20.34
C LEU A 106 8.25 12.23 -21.26
N GLU A 107 9.14 11.78 -22.15
CA GLU A 107 8.86 10.65 -23.05
C GLU A 107 8.64 9.35 -22.28
N TYR A 108 9.43 9.08 -21.23
CA TYR A 108 9.23 7.94 -20.35
C TYR A 108 7.92 8.03 -19.58
N ASN A 109 7.58 9.20 -19.04
CA ASN A 109 6.33 9.43 -18.32
C ASN A 109 5.11 9.17 -19.21
N GLN A 110 5.12 9.67 -20.44
CA GLN A 110 4.05 9.44 -21.42
C GLN A 110 3.84 7.96 -21.75
N LYS A 111 4.93 7.17 -21.75
CA LYS A 111 4.87 5.72 -22.01
C LYS A 111 4.48 4.90 -20.79
N LEU A 112 4.95 5.27 -19.60
CA LEU A 112 4.69 4.53 -18.36
C LEU A 112 3.30 4.78 -17.79
N TYR A 113 2.79 6.01 -17.88
CA TYR A 113 1.53 6.37 -17.23
C TYR A 113 0.35 5.49 -17.69
N PRO A 114 0.17 5.19 -18.99
CA PRO A 114 -0.87 4.26 -19.45
C PRO A 114 -0.70 2.83 -18.91
N GLU A 115 0.54 2.36 -18.77
CA GLU A 115 0.82 1.01 -18.26
C GLU A 115 0.56 0.91 -16.75
N LEU A 116 0.90 1.95 -15.99
CA LEU A 116 0.56 2.08 -14.56
C LEU A 116 -0.95 2.10 -14.35
N TYR A 117 -1.68 2.86 -15.17
CA TYR A 117 -3.14 2.87 -15.13
C TYR A 117 -3.73 1.47 -15.38
N LYS A 118 -3.20 0.72 -16.35
CA LYS A 118 -3.67 -0.63 -16.67
C LYS A 118 -3.45 -1.60 -15.51
N ILE A 119 -2.26 -1.63 -14.93
CA ILE A 119 -1.94 -2.57 -13.85
C ILE A 119 -2.72 -2.26 -12.57
N GLU A 120 -2.90 -0.98 -12.25
CA GLU A 120 -3.70 -0.53 -11.11
C GLU A 120 -5.17 -0.97 -11.26
N ASN A 121 -5.76 -0.76 -12.43
CA ASN A 121 -7.12 -1.22 -12.69
C ASN A 121 -7.23 -2.75 -12.77
N LYS A 122 -6.16 -3.46 -13.17
CA LYS A 122 -6.12 -4.92 -13.13
C LYS A 122 -6.13 -5.42 -11.68
N LEU A 123 -5.39 -4.78 -10.77
CA LEU A 123 -5.45 -5.10 -9.34
C LEU A 123 -6.84 -4.80 -8.76
N ARG A 124 -7.43 -3.63 -9.09
CA ARG A 124 -8.83 -3.33 -8.71
C ARG A 124 -9.78 -4.42 -9.17
N LYS A 125 -9.71 -4.82 -10.44
CA LYS A 125 -10.52 -5.90 -11.01
C LYS A 125 -10.35 -7.21 -10.23
N LEU A 126 -9.12 -7.57 -9.85
CA LEU A 126 -8.85 -8.76 -9.04
C LEU A 126 -9.55 -8.67 -7.68
N ILE A 127 -9.39 -7.57 -6.95
CA ILE A 127 -10.00 -7.35 -5.64
C ILE A 127 -11.54 -7.36 -5.76
N THR A 128 -12.10 -6.60 -6.71
CA THR A 128 -13.55 -6.55 -6.96
C THR A 128 -14.12 -7.94 -7.22
N LYS A 129 -13.49 -8.73 -8.11
CA LYS A 129 -13.96 -10.09 -8.40
C LYS A 129 -13.84 -10.98 -7.18
N PHE A 130 -12.74 -10.90 -6.44
CA PHE A 130 -12.54 -11.70 -5.22
C PHE A 130 -13.64 -11.43 -4.20
N MET A 131 -13.92 -10.15 -3.94
CA MET A 131 -14.95 -9.75 -2.98
C MET A 131 -16.36 -10.11 -3.46
N LEU A 132 -16.72 -9.81 -4.72
CA LEU A 132 -18.05 -10.10 -5.23
C LEU A 132 -18.39 -11.60 -5.25
N LEU A 133 -17.42 -12.43 -5.69
CA LEU A 133 -17.67 -13.87 -5.88
C LEU A 133 -17.68 -14.64 -4.57
N HIS A 134 -16.90 -14.21 -3.57
CA HIS A 134 -16.69 -14.97 -2.34
C HIS A 134 -17.30 -14.35 -1.09
N VAL A 135 -17.53 -13.03 -1.07
CA VAL A 135 -18.15 -12.32 0.06
C VAL A 135 -19.62 -12.01 -0.24
N GLY A 136 -19.94 -11.53 -1.45
CA GLY A 136 -21.32 -11.20 -1.87
C GLY A 136 -21.56 -9.70 -2.03
N ILE A 137 -22.69 -9.32 -2.65
CA ILE A 137 -22.96 -7.94 -3.10
C ILE A 137 -23.00 -6.90 -1.96
N GLU A 138 -23.21 -7.35 -0.72
CA GLU A 138 -23.19 -6.51 0.48
C GLU A 138 -21.91 -5.67 0.57
N TRP A 139 -20.77 -6.16 0.06
CA TRP A 139 -19.52 -5.38 0.07
C TRP A 139 -19.57 -4.08 -0.77
N THR A 140 -20.42 -4.01 -1.79
CA THR A 140 -20.48 -2.87 -2.73
C THR A 140 -21.45 -1.76 -2.33
N ALA A 141 -22.47 -2.06 -1.53
CA ALA A 141 -23.51 -1.09 -1.19
C ALA A 141 -23.08 -0.11 -0.07
N GLU A 142 -21.93 -0.34 0.58
CA GLU A 142 -21.76 0.06 1.98
C GLU A 142 -20.38 0.69 2.32
N THR A 143 -19.60 1.08 1.30
CA THR A 143 -18.26 1.69 1.43
C THR A 143 -18.16 3.12 0.89
N LEU A 144 -19.27 3.75 0.51
CA LEU A 144 -19.30 5.12 -0.03
C LEU A 144 -19.20 6.19 1.08
N PRO A 145 -18.26 7.16 1.00
CA PRO A 145 -18.22 8.32 1.90
C PRO A 145 -19.52 9.12 1.87
N LYS A 146 -19.94 9.65 3.03
CA LYS A 146 -21.21 10.38 3.22
C LYS A 146 -21.40 11.57 2.26
N GLU A 147 -20.31 12.18 1.82
CA GLU A 147 -20.29 13.33 0.91
C GLU A 147 -20.82 13.04 -0.50
N LEU A 148 -20.77 11.78 -0.96
CA LEU A 148 -21.16 11.40 -2.34
C LEU A 148 -22.61 10.86 -2.45
N GLN A 149 -23.33 10.80 -1.33
CA GLN A 149 -24.67 10.20 -1.25
C GLN A 149 -25.81 11.22 -1.41
N GLY A 150 -25.54 12.52 -1.20
CA GLY A 150 -26.54 13.59 -1.25
C GLY A 150 -27.09 13.95 -2.65
N ILE A 151 -26.62 13.32 -3.72
CA ILE A 151 -27.03 13.64 -5.10
C ILE A 151 -27.93 12.53 -5.65
N ASN A 152 -29.24 12.81 -5.57
CA ASN A 152 -30.40 12.26 -6.29
C ASN A 152 -30.67 10.74 -6.24
N SER A 153 -31.87 10.41 -5.73
CA SER A 153 -32.44 9.06 -5.55
C SER A 153 -32.64 8.25 -6.83
N ASP A 154 -32.61 8.87 -8.01
CA ASP A 154 -32.94 8.20 -9.28
C ASP A 154 -31.74 7.56 -9.98
N LYS A 155 -30.52 7.71 -9.46
CA LYS A 155 -29.28 7.11 -10.02
C LYS A 155 -28.71 5.95 -9.21
N LYS A 156 -29.53 5.27 -8.40
CA LYS A 156 -29.06 4.17 -7.52
C LYS A 156 -28.42 2.99 -8.27
N LYS A 157 -28.74 2.75 -9.55
CA LYS A 157 -28.20 1.62 -10.31
C LYS A 157 -26.76 1.80 -10.82
N GLU A 158 -26.24 3.03 -10.96
CA GLU A 158 -24.88 3.26 -11.48
C GLU A 158 -23.79 3.38 -10.40
N LYS A 159 -24.16 3.46 -9.11
CA LYS A 159 -23.21 3.79 -8.02
C LYS A 159 -22.53 2.58 -7.35
N HIS A 160 -22.87 1.35 -7.71
CA HIS A 160 -22.40 0.13 -7.03
C HIS A 160 -20.93 -0.29 -7.29
N SER A 161 -20.11 0.51 -8.01
CA SER A 161 -18.82 0.04 -8.54
C SER A 161 -17.58 0.82 -8.09
N ASN A 162 -17.70 1.95 -7.38
CA ASN A 162 -16.62 2.96 -7.41
C ASN A 162 -15.76 3.12 -6.15
N PHE A 163 -15.95 2.30 -5.10
CA PHE A 163 -15.19 2.49 -3.86
C PHE A 163 -13.67 2.24 -4.03
N LEU A 164 -13.25 1.19 -4.75
CA LEU A 164 -11.81 0.98 -4.98
C LEU A 164 -11.19 2.11 -5.82
N HIS A 165 -11.99 2.91 -6.53
CA HIS A 165 -11.49 4.06 -7.29
C HIS A 165 -11.12 5.26 -6.40
N SER A 166 -11.62 5.33 -5.16
CA SER A 166 -11.16 6.31 -4.16
C SER A 166 -10.01 5.79 -3.29
N THR A 167 -9.56 4.54 -3.51
CA THR A 167 -8.41 3.98 -2.79
C THR A 167 -7.12 4.29 -3.54
N ASP A 168 -6.14 4.82 -2.81
CA ASP A 168 -4.80 5.11 -3.33
C ASP A 168 -4.06 3.85 -3.78
N PHE A 169 -3.18 4.02 -4.77
CA PHE A 169 -2.41 2.94 -5.40
C PHE A 169 -1.75 1.99 -4.39
N ILE A 170 -1.09 2.54 -3.37
CA ILE A 170 -0.38 1.74 -2.37
C ILE A 170 -1.34 0.86 -1.56
N HIS A 171 -2.47 1.43 -1.13
CA HIS A 171 -3.45 0.79 -0.26
C HIS A 171 -4.28 -0.28 -0.97
N LEU A 172 -4.33 -0.30 -2.30
CA LEU A 172 -4.91 -1.42 -3.05
C LEU A 172 -4.20 -2.75 -2.71
N GLY A 173 -2.89 -2.72 -2.44
CA GLY A 173 -2.13 -3.91 -2.06
C GLY A 173 -2.58 -4.48 -0.72
N ASP A 174 -2.99 -3.63 0.22
CA ASP A 174 -3.33 -4.04 1.59
C ASP A 174 -4.52 -5.01 1.63
N TYR A 175 -5.46 -4.90 0.69
CA TYR A 175 -6.60 -5.84 0.55
C TYR A 175 -6.15 -7.28 0.34
N LEU A 176 -5.02 -7.48 -0.32
CA LEU A 176 -4.49 -8.80 -0.63
C LEU A 176 -3.38 -9.22 0.32
N PHE A 177 -2.51 -8.29 0.72
CA PHE A 177 -1.24 -8.61 1.38
C PHE A 177 -1.23 -8.31 2.89
N LYS A 178 -2.15 -7.49 3.42
CA LYS A 178 -2.18 -7.18 4.85
C LYS A 178 -2.58 -8.43 5.65
N PRO A 179 -1.73 -8.91 6.58
CA PRO A 179 -2.06 -10.09 7.37
C PRO A 179 -3.16 -9.78 8.38
N TYR A 180 -4.07 -10.74 8.56
CA TYR A 180 -5.07 -10.73 9.62
C TYR A 180 -5.19 -12.14 10.23
N SER A 181 -5.66 -12.25 11.47
CA SER A 181 -5.83 -13.54 12.15
C SER A 181 -7.24 -14.09 11.92
N LYS A 182 -7.35 -15.40 11.63
CA LYS A 182 -8.64 -16.11 11.48
C LYS A 182 -9.28 -16.50 12.80
N VAL A 183 -8.43 -16.68 13.80
CA VAL A 183 -8.77 -17.34 15.04
C VAL A 183 -8.22 -16.45 16.12
N ASP A 184 -9.07 -16.17 17.11
CA ASP A 184 -8.62 -15.78 18.44
C ASP A 184 -7.54 -16.77 18.85
N ILE A 185 -6.29 -16.34 18.76
CA ILE A 185 -5.10 -17.09 19.20
C ILE A 185 -5.37 -17.72 20.57
N LEU A 186 -6.11 -16.98 21.40
CA LEU A 186 -6.60 -17.43 22.69
C LEU A 186 -7.65 -18.54 22.59
N LYS A 187 -8.73 -18.45 21.81
CA LYS A 187 -9.74 -19.52 21.69
C LYS A 187 -9.14 -20.90 21.36
N TYR A 188 -8.06 -20.94 20.56
CA TYR A 188 -7.31 -22.17 20.29
C TYR A 188 -6.40 -22.61 21.46
N LEU A 189 -5.68 -21.67 22.08
CA LEU A 189 -4.88 -21.94 23.29
C LEU A 189 -5.77 -22.42 24.46
N LEU A 190 -6.98 -21.87 24.58
CA LEU A 190 -8.01 -22.20 25.55
C LEU A 190 -8.63 -23.59 25.31
N ASP A 191 -8.85 -23.99 24.06
CA ASP A 191 -9.28 -25.36 23.72
C ASP A 191 -8.19 -26.41 24.05
N SER A 192 -6.92 -26.02 23.93
CA SER A 192 -5.77 -26.88 24.24
C SER A 192 -5.50 -27.06 25.74
N SER A 193 -5.96 -26.14 26.60
CA SER A 193 -5.85 -26.26 28.06
C SER A 193 -7.03 -27.01 28.71
N LYS A 194 -8.18 -27.12 28.02
CA LYS A 194 -9.39 -27.82 28.50
C LYS A 194 -9.29 -29.35 28.51
N HIS A 195 -8.48 -29.92 27.63
CA HIS A 195 -8.26 -31.36 27.61
C HIS A 195 -6.92 -31.60 28.29
N GLY A 196 -6.89 -32.17 29.50
CA GLY A 196 -5.67 -32.56 30.21
C GLY A 196 -4.72 -33.52 29.43
N ASN A 197 -5.01 -33.79 28.16
CA ASN A 197 -4.01 -34.22 27.20
C ASN A 197 -3.05 -33.08 26.91
N LYS A 198 -1.79 -33.28 27.30
CA LYS A 198 -0.61 -32.73 26.62
C LYS A 198 -0.62 -33.17 25.14
N LYS A 199 -1.63 -32.80 24.34
CA LYS A 199 -1.50 -32.75 22.90
C LYS A 199 -0.47 -31.65 22.66
N LYS A 200 0.80 -32.05 22.52
CA LYS A 200 1.87 -31.19 22.01
C LYS A 200 1.25 -30.28 20.96
N LEU A 201 1.38 -28.96 21.14
CA LEU A 201 1.07 -28.02 20.07
C LEU A 201 1.76 -28.57 18.82
N THR A 202 0.96 -29.12 17.90
CA THR A 202 1.51 -29.64 16.67
C THR A 202 1.90 -28.43 15.85
N SER A 203 3.03 -28.48 15.14
CA SER A 203 3.48 -27.37 14.30
C SER A 203 2.38 -26.90 13.34
N LYS A 204 1.48 -27.80 12.93
CA LYS A 204 0.31 -27.53 12.08
C LYS A 204 -0.73 -26.63 12.74
N ALA A 205 -0.99 -26.81 14.04
CA ALA A 205 -1.91 -25.99 14.83
C ALA A 205 -1.40 -24.55 14.97
N ILE A 206 -0.10 -24.38 15.27
CA ILE A 206 0.54 -23.06 15.37
C ILE A 206 0.48 -22.32 14.03
N LEU A 207 0.72 -23.04 12.92
CA LEU A 207 0.69 -22.48 11.57
C LEU A 207 -0.70 -22.01 11.11
N GLU A 208 -1.79 -22.49 11.72
CA GLU A 208 -3.16 -22.03 11.42
C GLU A 208 -3.52 -20.72 12.16
N ILE A 209 -2.82 -20.44 13.26
CA ILE A 209 -3.06 -19.30 14.15
C ILE A 209 -2.28 -18.05 13.71
N LEU A 210 -1.17 -18.22 12.98
CA LEU A 210 -0.37 -17.11 12.50
C LEU A 210 -1.23 -16.17 11.62
N PRO A 211 -1.07 -14.84 11.76
CA PRO A 211 -1.66 -13.88 10.84
C PRO A 211 -1.23 -14.21 9.42
N LYS A 212 -2.20 -14.26 8.49
CA LYS A 212 -1.93 -14.51 7.08
C LYS A 212 -2.75 -13.54 6.25
N SER A 213 -2.17 -13.15 5.12
CA SER A 213 -2.80 -12.28 4.15
C SER A 213 -3.90 -13.02 3.37
N ASN A 214 -4.80 -12.28 2.72
CA ASN A 214 -5.76 -12.88 1.78
C ASN A 214 -5.03 -13.63 0.65
N TRP A 215 -3.88 -13.12 0.23
CA TRP A 215 -3.01 -13.78 -0.75
C TRP A 215 -2.51 -15.13 -0.26
N GLU A 216 -1.91 -15.21 0.92
CA GLU A 216 -1.40 -16.45 1.48
C GLU A 216 -2.53 -17.47 1.73
N ARG A 217 -3.70 -16.99 2.19
CA ARG A 217 -4.85 -17.84 2.52
C ARG A 217 -5.48 -18.48 1.29
N TYR A 218 -5.71 -17.68 0.24
CA TYR A 218 -6.59 -18.08 -0.86
C TYR A 218 -5.86 -18.18 -2.21
N PHE A 219 -4.89 -17.31 -2.49
CA PHE A 219 -4.23 -17.22 -3.79
C PHE A 219 -2.94 -18.06 -3.88
N LYS A 220 -2.17 -18.20 -2.79
CA LYS A 220 -0.89 -18.93 -2.80
C LYS A 220 -1.04 -20.37 -3.28
N LYS A 221 -2.14 -21.04 -2.93
CA LYS A 221 -2.44 -22.43 -3.35
C LYS A 221 -2.59 -22.56 -4.87
N ILE A 222 -3.07 -21.53 -5.56
CA ILE A 222 -3.40 -21.56 -7.00
C ILE A 222 -2.37 -20.84 -7.88
N ILE A 223 -1.64 -19.86 -7.33
CA ILE A 223 -0.68 -19.01 -8.05
C ILE A 223 0.79 -19.37 -7.74
N LYS A 224 1.08 -20.14 -6.68
CA LYS A 224 2.43 -20.59 -6.31
C LYS A 224 3.49 -19.46 -6.24
N ILE A 225 3.06 -18.28 -5.83
CA ILE A 225 3.94 -17.13 -5.56
C ILE A 225 3.68 -16.64 -4.14
N GLU A 226 4.76 -16.35 -3.42
CA GLU A 226 4.74 -15.82 -2.06
C GLU A 226 4.23 -14.38 -2.02
N ASP A 227 3.43 -14.06 -1.00
CA ASP A 227 2.84 -12.72 -0.81
C ASP A 227 3.89 -11.65 -0.58
N ALA A 228 4.89 -11.91 0.28
CA ALA A 228 5.97 -10.98 0.58
C ALA A 228 6.77 -10.56 -0.67
N GLN A 229 6.92 -11.48 -1.65
CA GLN A 229 7.59 -11.17 -2.90
C GLN A 229 6.75 -10.22 -3.77
N LEU A 230 5.43 -10.42 -3.82
CA LEU A 230 4.52 -9.57 -4.60
C LEU A 230 4.33 -8.21 -3.95
N GLU A 231 4.18 -8.17 -2.63
CA GLU A 231 4.07 -6.93 -1.88
C GLU A 231 5.30 -6.05 -2.08
N LYS A 232 6.51 -6.63 -2.04
CA LYS A 232 7.75 -5.89 -2.32
C LYS A 232 7.77 -5.30 -3.73
N LYS A 233 7.30 -6.05 -4.73
CA LYS A 233 7.22 -5.56 -6.12
C LYS A 233 6.17 -4.46 -6.26
N TRP A 234 5.02 -4.60 -5.62
CA TRP A 234 3.96 -3.59 -5.62
C TRP A 234 4.43 -2.28 -4.97
N LYS A 235 5.09 -2.35 -3.81
CA LYS A 235 5.69 -1.19 -3.12
C LYS A 235 6.74 -0.50 -3.99
N ARG A 236 7.64 -1.27 -4.63
CA ARG A 236 8.62 -0.69 -5.54
C ARG A 236 7.98 -0.02 -6.76
N LEU A 237 6.91 -0.61 -7.32
CA LEU A 237 6.17 0.00 -8.41
C LEU A 237 5.47 1.30 -7.97
N TYR A 238 4.97 1.35 -6.73
CA TYR A 238 4.42 2.57 -6.14
C TYR A 238 5.48 3.69 -6.05
N ASP A 239 6.70 3.38 -5.59
CA ASP A 239 7.79 4.37 -5.54
C ASP A 239 8.06 4.96 -6.93
N LEU A 240 8.14 4.11 -7.97
CA LEU A 240 8.34 4.52 -9.36
C LEU A 240 7.16 5.33 -9.90
N ARG A 241 5.92 4.97 -9.54
CA ARG A 241 4.71 5.75 -9.88
C ARG A 241 4.75 7.14 -9.26
N CYS A 242 5.23 7.27 -8.02
CA CYS A 242 5.35 8.56 -7.33
C CYS A 242 6.32 9.50 -8.04
N LEU A 243 7.41 8.98 -8.63
CA LEU A 243 8.29 9.78 -9.48
C LEU A 243 7.51 10.42 -10.64
N ILE A 244 6.69 9.62 -11.34
CA ILE A 244 5.91 10.10 -12.48
C ILE A 244 4.85 11.12 -12.03
N ALA A 245 4.11 10.81 -10.97
CA ALA A 245 3.04 11.67 -10.47
C ALA A 245 3.53 13.04 -9.97
N HIS A 246 4.77 13.11 -9.48
CA HIS A 246 5.41 14.35 -9.05
C HIS A 246 6.23 15.03 -10.16
N ASN A 247 6.13 14.56 -11.40
CA ASN A 247 6.90 15.05 -12.55
C ASN A 247 8.42 15.07 -12.29
N ASN A 248 8.92 14.11 -11.50
CA ASN A 248 10.34 13.93 -11.27
C ASN A 248 11.03 13.36 -12.52
N PHE A 249 12.35 13.55 -12.56
CA PHE A 249 13.19 12.92 -13.58
C PHE A 249 13.22 11.41 -13.40
N ILE A 250 13.15 10.68 -14.53
CA ILE A 250 13.19 9.23 -14.57
C ILE A 250 14.35 8.79 -15.44
N SER A 251 15.21 7.95 -14.89
CA SER A 251 16.28 7.33 -15.64
C SER A 251 15.76 6.20 -16.53
N GLU A 252 16.51 5.88 -17.59
CA GLU A 252 16.23 4.69 -18.41
C GLU A 252 16.23 3.38 -17.59
N GLY A 253 17.05 3.32 -16.54
CA GLY A 253 17.07 2.18 -15.61
C GLY A 253 15.73 2.02 -14.88
N GLU A 254 15.23 3.10 -14.27
CA GLU A 254 13.94 3.13 -13.57
C GLU A 254 12.76 2.90 -14.52
N PHE A 255 12.84 3.44 -15.74
CA PHE A 255 11.85 3.18 -16.79
C PHE A 255 11.74 1.68 -17.13
N ASN A 256 12.89 1.05 -17.39
CA ASN A 256 12.94 -0.38 -17.71
C ASN A 256 12.55 -1.25 -16.51
N GLU A 257 12.94 -0.85 -15.29
CA GLU A 257 12.53 -1.50 -14.05
C GLU A 257 11.00 -1.47 -13.89
N ALA A 258 10.38 -0.29 -14.08
CA ALA A 258 8.92 -0.13 -14.01
C ALA A 258 8.21 -1.06 -15.02
N LEU A 259 8.66 -1.08 -16.28
CA LEU A 259 8.08 -1.97 -17.29
C LEU A 259 8.23 -3.46 -16.93
N SER A 260 9.37 -3.87 -16.39
CA SER A 260 9.58 -5.26 -15.94
C SER A 260 8.64 -5.60 -14.79
N LEU A 261 8.55 -4.73 -13.78
CA LEU A 261 7.66 -4.92 -12.63
C LEU A 261 6.21 -5.00 -13.06
N ILE A 262 5.76 -4.09 -13.94
CA ILE A 262 4.41 -4.10 -14.50
C ILE A 262 4.15 -5.43 -15.19
N LYS A 263 5.03 -5.88 -16.11
CA LYS A 263 4.87 -7.13 -16.83
C LYS A 263 4.79 -8.35 -15.92
N GLU A 264 5.63 -8.39 -14.89
CA GLU A 264 5.64 -9.49 -13.92
C GLU A 264 4.36 -9.52 -13.09
N LEU A 265 3.95 -8.37 -12.52
CA LEU A 265 2.72 -8.25 -11.75
C LEU A 265 1.48 -8.52 -12.60
N ASP A 266 1.48 -8.05 -13.85
CA ASP A 266 0.40 -8.21 -14.81
C ASP A 266 0.08 -9.69 -15.05
N LYS A 267 1.13 -10.49 -15.27
CA LYS A 267 1.02 -11.94 -15.44
C LYS A 267 0.42 -12.61 -14.21
N VAL A 268 0.87 -12.22 -13.02
CA VAL A 268 0.40 -12.77 -11.74
C VAL A 268 -1.06 -12.43 -11.50
N PHE A 269 -1.45 -11.18 -11.67
CA PHE A 269 -2.83 -10.73 -11.47
C PHE A 269 -3.76 -11.33 -12.51
N GLU A 270 -3.32 -11.47 -13.76
CA GLU A 270 -4.11 -12.12 -14.80
C GLU A 270 -4.33 -13.62 -14.51
N ASP A 271 -3.29 -14.32 -14.07
CA ASP A 271 -3.41 -15.70 -13.61
C ASP A 271 -4.35 -15.82 -12.41
N ALA A 272 -4.27 -14.89 -11.46
CA ALA A 272 -5.14 -14.85 -10.28
C ALA A 272 -6.60 -14.63 -10.65
N ILE A 273 -6.87 -13.68 -11.55
CA ILE A 273 -8.21 -13.40 -12.08
C ILE A 273 -8.78 -14.61 -12.82
N ARG A 274 -7.97 -15.33 -13.61
CA ARG A 274 -8.42 -16.53 -14.34
C ARG A 274 -8.79 -17.69 -13.42
N LYS A 275 -8.09 -17.83 -12.29
CA LYS A 275 -8.27 -18.94 -11.35
C LYS A 275 -9.14 -18.59 -10.15
N ILE A 276 -9.75 -17.41 -10.16
CA ILE A 276 -10.46 -16.87 -8.99
C ILE A 276 -11.67 -17.71 -8.60
N ASP A 277 -12.30 -18.36 -9.57
CA ASP A 277 -13.46 -19.25 -9.38
C ASP A 277 -13.07 -20.56 -8.69
N ASN A 278 -11.77 -20.90 -8.67
CA ASN A 278 -11.24 -22.08 -7.97
C ASN A 278 -10.97 -21.81 -6.49
N ILE A 279 -11.17 -20.58 -6.03
CA ILE A 279 -11.08 -20.24 -4.61
C ILE A 279 -12.39 -20.65 -3.94
N THR A 280 -12.31 -21.19 -2.73
CA THR A 280 -13.48 -21.45 -1.90
C THR A 280 -13.21 -20.86 -0.53
N ILE A 281 -14.08 -19.94 -0.10
CA ILE A 281 -14.05 -19.35 1.24
C ILE A 281 -15.19 -19.97 2.04
N PRO A 282 -14.90 -20.68 3.15
CA PRO A 282 -15.91 -21.16 4.08
C PRO A 282 -16.83 -20.04 4.58
N ASP A 283 -18.11 -20.33 4.79
CA ASP A 283 -19.12 -19.32 5.17
C ASP A 283 -18.77 -18.58 6.48
N ASP A 284 -18.15 -19.28 7.43
CA ASP A 284 -17.68 -18.74 8.70
C ASP A 284 -16.43 -17.84 8.57
N GLU A 285 -15.72 -17.90 7.45
CA GLU A 285 -14.55 -17.06 7.17
C GLU A 285 -14.89 -15.78 6.38
N ARG A 286 -16.07 -15.72 5.75
CA ARG A 286 -16.46 -14.56 4.91
C ARG A 286 -16.50 -13.25 5.68
N GLY A 287 -17.06 -13.29 6.89
CA GLY A 287 -17.11 -12.10 7.76
C GLY A 287 -15.72 -11.58 8.13
N GLN A 288 -14.74 -12.46 8.33
CA GLN A 288 -13.37 -12.08 8.66
C GLN A 288 -12.63 -11.48 7.47
N VAL A 289 -12.86 -12.03 6.26
CA VAL A 289 -12.35 -11.44 5.02
C VAL A 289 -12.90 -10.02 4.87
N TYR A 290 -14.20 -9.84 5.09
CA TYR A 290 -14.83 -8.52 5.05
C TYR A 290 -14.23 -7.56 6.11
N GLU A 291 -14.11 -7.96 7.38
CA GLU A 291 -13.52 -7.14 8.44
C GLU A 291 -12.06 -6.73 8.14
N SER A 292 -11.25 -7.67 7.63
CA SER A 292 -9.86 -7.39 7.25
C SER A 292 -9.77 -6.31 6.18
N VAL A 293 -10.74 -6.29 5.27
CA VAL A 293 -10.83 -5.31 4.19
C VAL A 293 -11.34 -3.97 4.74
N VAL A 294 -12.44 -3.96 5.48
CA VAL A 294 -13.03 -2.72 6.06
C VAL A 294 -12.06 -1.99 6.98
N SER A 295 -11.26 -2.71 7.77
CA SER A 295 -10.23 -2.11 8.63
C SER A 295 -9.10 -1.41 7.86
N THR A 296 -8.99 -1.67 6.55
CA THR A 296 -8.04 -1.02 5.65
C THR A 296 -8.64 0.22 4.98
N ILE A 297 -9.97 0.36 5.00
CA ILE A 297 -10.73 1.41 4.31
C ILE A 297 -10.90 2.66 5.17
N ASN A 298 -11.16 2.49 6.47
CA ASN A 298 -11.49 3.59 7.37
C ASN A 298 -10.76 3.39 8.70
N GLU A 299 -9.91 4.36 9.08
CA GLU A 299 -9.07 4.28 10.28
C GLU A 299 -9.89 4.18 11.58
N ASN A 300 -11.02 4.90 11.69
CA ASN A 300 -11.90 4.83 12.86
C ASN A 300 -12.62 3.49 12.93
N THR A 301 -13.00 2.92 11.79
CA THR A 301 -13.64 1.60 11.72
C THR A 301 -12.63 0.49 12.03
N GLY A 302 -11.42 0.59 11.50
CA GLY A 302 -10.30 -0.27 11.87
C GLY A 302 -9.98 -0.18 13.36
N SER A 303 -9.98 1.03 13.94
CA SER A 303 -9.81 1.24 15.38
C SER A 303 -10.92 0.57 16.19
N PHE A 304 -12.17 0.70 15.76
CA PHE A 304 -13.29 0.03 16.43
C PHE A 304 -13.16 -1.49 16.36
N ILE A 305 -12.92 -2.06 15.18
CA ILE A 305 -12.78 -3.51 15.00
C ILE A 305 -11.60 -4.04 15.84
N PHE A 306 -10.50 -3.29 15.91
CA PHE A 306 -9.36 -3.65 16.73
C PHE A 306 -9.67 -3.66 18.23
N GLU A 307 -10.33 -2.62 18.74
CA GLU A 307 -10.73 -2.57 20.15
C GLU A 307 -11.79 -3.62 20.47
N TRP A 308 -12.71 -3.91 19.54
CA TRP A 308 -13.68 -4.99 19.67
C TRP A 308 -13.00 -6.35 19.78
N GLN A 309 -12.02 -6.65 18.92
CA GLN A 309 -11.26 -7.90 18.98
C GLN A 309 -10.52 -8.05 20.32
N LYS A 310 -9.91 -6.98 20.83
CA LYS A 310 -9.29 -7.00 22.19
C LYS A 310 -10.30 -7.31 23.28
N PHE A 311 -11.47 -6.69 23.20
CA PHE A 311 -12.53 -6.89 24.18
C PHE A 311 -13.09 -8.32 24.14
N GLU A 312 -13.33 -8.85 22.94
CA GLU A 312 -13.75 -10.23 22.73
C GLU A 312 -12.74 -11.22 23.33
N LEU A 313 -11.44 -10.97 23.15
CA LEU A 313 -10.36 -11.73 23.79
C LEU A 313 -10.49 -11.72 25.32
N SER A 314 -10.62 -10.55 25.94
CA SER A 314 -10.73 -10.42 27.40
C SER A 314 -11.95 -11.17 27.97
N ILE A 315 -13.09 -11.18 27.25
CA ILE A 315 -14.27 -11.98 27.62
C ILE A 315 -13.96 -13.47 27.62
N PHE A 316 -13.31 -13.98 26.57
CA PHE A 316 -12.99 -15.40 26.49
C PHE A 316 -11.95 -15.83 27.53
N GLU A 317 -10.97 -14.97 27.83
CA GLU A 317 -10.01 -15.20 28.91
C GLU A 317 -10.68 -15.28 30.28
N LEU A 318 -11.62 -14.37 30.58
CA LEU A 318 -12.40 -14.41 31.81
C LEU A 318 -13.21 -15.70 31.90
N ALA A 319 -13.94 -16.05 30.84
CA ALA A 319 -14.73 -17.28 30.81
C ALA A 319 -13.85 -18.53 31.00
N HIS A 320 -12.60 -18.51 30.51
CA HIS A 320 -11.65 -19.59 30.77
C HIS A 320 -11.19 -19.67 32.22
N LEU A 321 -10.79 -18.56 32.84
CA LEU A 321 -10.38 -18.52 34.25
C LEU A 321 -11.47 -19.12 35.16
N LEU A 322 -12.72 -18.88 34.78
CA LEU A 322 -13.91 -19.34 35.48
C LEU A 322 -14.33 -20.78 35.12
N LYS A 323 -13.51 -21.48 34.33
CA LYS A 323 -13.74 -22.87 33.86
C LYS A 323 -15.13 -23.03 33.21
N ILE A 324 -15.60 -22.02 32.50
CA ILE A 324 -16.85 -22.08 31.75
C ILE A 324 -16.60 -22.91 30.48
N ASP A 325 -17.45 -23.92 30.24
CA ASP A 325 -17.35 -24.76 29.05
C ASP A 325 -17.83 -24.03 27.79
N ILE A 326 -16.97 -23.17 27.26
CA ILE A 326 -17.11 -22.58 25.93
C ILE A 326 -16.91 -23.72 24.91
N ARG A 327 -17.96 -24.43 24.50
CA ARG A 327 -17.84 -25.40 23.39
C ARG A 327 -17.40 -24.65 22.13
N LYS A 328 -16.82 -25.36 21.15
CA LYS A 328 -16.26 -24.84 19.87
C LYS A 328 -17.14 -23.87 19.05
N ARG A 329 -18.40 -23.63 19.43
CA ARG A 329 -19.40 -22.87 18.68
C ARG A 329 -20.05 -21.72 19.45
N TYR A 330 -19.65 -21.44 20.68
CA TYR A 330 -20.25 -20.32 21.42
C TYR A 330 -19.88 -19.00 20.74
N SER A 331 -20.92 -18.24 20.40
CA SER A 331 -20.86 -16.82 20.06
C SER A 331 -20.53 -16.00 21.32
N ILE A 332 -20.03 -14.78 21.13
CA ILE A 332 -19.78 -13.86 22.26
C ILE A 332 -21.05 -13.63 23.09
N GLY A 333 -22.23 -13.60 22.45
CA GLY A 333 -23.52 -13.45 23.11
C GLY A 333 -23.84 -14.58 24.08
N GLU A 334 -23.64 -15.84 23.68
CA GLU A 334 -23.88 -16.99 24.54
C GLU A 334 -22.87 -17.05 25.70
N THR A 335 -21.62 -16.65 25.46
CA THR A 335 -20.59 -16.59 26.51
C THR A 335 -20.95 -15.54 27.58
N LEU A 336 -21.40 -14.37 27.14
CA LEU A 336 -21.85 -13.28 28.02
C LEU A 336 -23.07 -13.67 28.84
N GLN A 337 -24.00 -14.42 28.25
CA GLN A 337 -25.18 -14.92 28.96
C GLN A 337 -24.77 -15.83 30.13
N VAL A 338 -23.83 -16.77 29.92
CA VAL A 338 -23.34 -17.65 30.99
C VAL A 338 -22.60 -16.87 32.08
N LEU A 339 -21.83 -15.84 31.71
CA LEU A 339 -21.16 -14.97 32.69
C LEU A 339 -22.17 -14.20 33.56
N LEU A 340 -23.28 -13.77 32.97
CA LEU A 340 -24.36 -13.08 33.68
C LEU A 340 -25.10 -14.03 34.63
N GLU A 341 -25.51 -15.22 34.16
CA GLU A 341 -26.21 -16.23 34.97
C GLU A 341 -25.39 -16.65 36.19
N LYS A 342 -24.06 -16.73 36.04
CA LYS A 342 -23.13 -17.02 37.13
C LYS A 342 -22.74 -15.80 37.97
N LYS A 343 -23.30 -14.63 37.69
CA LYS A 343 -23.07 -13.35 38.40
C LYS A 343 -21.62 -12.87 38.40
N TYR A 344 -20.84 -13.23 37.39
CA TYR A 344 -19.48 -12.70 37.20
C TYR A 344 -19.47 -11.33 36.54
N VAL A 345 -20.55 -10.96 35.87
CA VAL A 345 -20.77 -9.64 35.28
C VAL A 345 -22.13 -9.11 35.69
N SER A 346 -22.31 -7.79 35.66
CA SER A 346 -23.59 -7.15 35.98
C SER A 346 -24.57 -7.19 34.79
N GLU A 347 -25.85 -7.01 35.07
CA GLU A 347 -26.89 -6.85 34.04
C GLU A 347 -26.61 -5.67 33.11
N GLU A 348 -26.07 -4.58 33.68
CA GLU A 348 -25.64 -3.39 32.93
C GLU A 348 -24.50 -3.72 31.95
N PHE A 349 -23.48 -4.43 32.43
CA PHE A 349 -22.35 -4.88 31.60
C PHE A 349 -22.82 -5.76 30.44
N TYR A 350 -23.70 -6.72 30.71
CA TYR A 350 -24.28 -7.59 29.71
C TYR A 350 -25.04 -6.81 28.62
N ARG A 351 -25.92 -5.89 29.04
CA ARG A 351 -26.71 -5.06 28.12
C ARG A 351 -25.84 -4.20 27.21
N GLU A 352 -24.85 -3.51 27.77
CA GLU A 352 -23.94 -2.65 26.99
C GLU A 352 -23.09 -3.46 26.02
N THR A 353 -22.62 -4.63 26.44
CA THR A 353 -21.85 -5.52 25.56
C THR A 353 -22.68 -6.07 24.40
N ILE A 354 -23.93 -6.46 24.66
CA ILE A 354 -24.84 -6.93 23.59
C ILE A 354 -25.15 -5.81 22.60
N ARG A 355 -25.26 -4.56 23.07
CA ARG A 355 -25.40 -3.39 22.20
C ARG A 355 -24.18 -3.22 21.29
N LEU A 356 -22.97 -3.35 21.84
CA LEU A 356 -21.73 -3.31 21.05
C LEU A 356 -21.62 -4.47 20.06
N ASN A 357 -22.01 -5.69 20.45
CA ASN A 357 -22.03 -6.84 19.55
C ASN A 357 -23.01 -6.63 18.38
N ARG A 358 -24.20 -6.06 18.67
CA ARG A 358 -25.16 -5.70 17.62
C ARG A 358 -24.60 -4.61 16.72
N PHE A 359 -23.94 -3.60 17.28
CA PHE A 359 -23.29 -2.54 16.52
C PHE A 359 -22.18 -3.10 15.62
N ARG A 360 -21.32 -3.99 16.14
CA ARG A 360 -20.32 -4.71 15.33
C ARG A 360 -20.98 -5.52 14.24
N ASN A 361 -21.98 -6.35 14.55
CA ASN A 361 -22.66 -7.17 13.55
C ASN A 361 -23.33 -6.30 12.48
N HIS A 362 -23.91 -5.18 12.88
CA HIS A 362 -24.45 -4.20 11.95
C HIS A 362 -23.35 -3.56 11.09
N LEU A 363 -22.24 -3.14 11.67
CA LEU A 363 -21.07 -2.61 10.96
C LEU A 363 -20.46 -3.64 9.98
N VAL A 364 -20.50 -4.93 10.32
CA VAL A 364 -19.96 -6.05 9.53
C VAL A 364 -20.93 -6.55 8.46
N HIS A 365 -22.24 -6.46 8.68
CA HIS A 365 -23.27 -6.99 7.77
C HIS A 365 -24.05 -5.93 6.99
N THR A 366 -23.98 -4.65 7.39
CA THR A 366 -24.64 -3.52 6.71
C THR A 366 -23.70 -2.33 6.44
N GLY A 367 -22.42 -2.46 6.79
CA GLY A 367 -21.33 -1.53 6.48
C GLY A 367 -21.49 -0.09 7.00
N LEU A 368 -20.70 0.84 6.45
CA LEU A 368 -20.39 2.18 7.01
C LEU A 368 -21.58 3.16 7.05
N ASN A 369 -22.75 2.77 6.56
CA ASN A 369 -23.75 3.74 6.14
C ASN A 369 -24.68 4.27 7.24
N ILE A 370 -24.46 3.87 8.50
CA ILE A 370 -25.37 4.23 9.60
C ILE A 370 -24.65 4.90 10.78
N ALA A 371 -23.41 4.52 11.09
CA ALA A 371 -22.70 5.11 12.22
C ALA A 371 -22.19 6.54 11.90
N GLY A 372 -22.54 7.51 12.74
CA GLY A 372 -21.82 8.80 12.79
C GLY A 372 -20.33 8.57 13.07
N GLU A 373 -19.42 9.42 12.56
CA GLU A 373 -18.01 9.36 12.98
C GLU A 373 -17.91 9.52 14.50
N GLN A 374 -18.74 10.41 15.06
CA GLN A 374 -18.93 10.56 16.50
C GLN A 374 -19.45 9.29 17.17
N GLU A 375 -20.44 8.61 16.58
CA GLU A 375 -20.98 7.37 17.14
C GLU A 375 -19.93 6.25 17.16
N LEU A 376 -19.09 6.17 16.13
CA LEU A 376 -17.96 5.25 16.07
C LEU A 376 -16.94 5.52 17.19
N LEU A 377 -16.59 6.79 17.41
CA LEU A 377 -15.70 7.21 18.51
C LEU A 377 -16.32 6.92 19.89
N ASP A 378 -17.61 7.16 20.06
CA ASP A 378 -18.33 6.86 21.29
C ASP A 378 -18.34 5.35 21.58
N MET A 379 -18.57 4.52 20.54
CA MET A 379 -18.53 3.06 20.67
C MET A 379 -17.12 2.55 20.98
N ILE A 380 -16.06 3.14 20.40
CA ILE A 380 -14.66 2.84 20.76
C ILE A 380 -14.40 3.15 22.23
N SER A 381 -14.81 4.33 22.69
CA SER A 381 -14.66 4.73 24.10
C SER A 381 -15.38 3.76 25.03
N LYS A 382 -16.60 3.36 24.65
CA LYS A 382 -17.42 2.42 25.42
C LYS A 382 -16.79 1.02 25.48
N ILE A 383 -16.24 0.52 24.38
CA ILE A 383 -15.51 -0.77 24.38
C ILE A 383 -14.34 -0.71 25.36
N LYS A 384 -13.54 0.36 25.35
CA LYS A 384 -12.38 0.51 26.24
C LYS A 384 -12.79 0.54 27.72
N GLU A 385 -13.86 1.25 28.05
CA GLU A 385 -14.41 1.33 29.41
C GLU A 385 -14.86 -0.05 29.93
N ILE A 386 -15.61 -0.77 29.10
CA ILE A 386 -16.12 -2.11 29.45
C ILE A 386 -14.95 -3.11 29.54
N ASN A 387 -13.97 -3.00 28.65
CA ASN A 387 -12.79 -3.87 28.68
C ASN A 387 -11.96 -3.68 29.96
N TYR A 388 -11.78 -2.44 30.40
CA TYR A 388 -11.13 -2.15 31.68
C TYR A 388 -11.88 -2.80 32.87
N SER A 389 -13.21 -2.81 32.83
CA SER A 389 -14.02 -3.46 33.85
C SER A 389 -13.83 -4.98 33.89
N ILE A 390 -13.63 -5.65 32.75
CA ILE A 390 -13.26 -7.08 32.70
C ILE A 390 -11.92 -7.32 33.35
N GLU A 391 -10.91 -6.50 33.04
CA GLU A 391 -9.57 -6.67 33.58
C GLU A 391 -9.55 -6.57 35.11
N LEU A 392 -10.36 -5.68 35.69
CA LEU A 392 -10.52 -5.60 37.14
C LEU A 392 -11.16 -6.87 37.74
N VAL A 393 -12.15 -7.46 37.06
CA VAL A 393 -12.77 -8.72 37.49
C VAL A 393 -11.74 -9.86 37.42
N ARG A 394 -10.93 -9.92 36.36
CA ARG A 394 -9.84 -10.91 36.22
C ARG A 394 -8.81 -10.79 37.32
N GLN A 395 -8.35 -9.58 37.64
CA GLN A 395 -7.37 -9.35 38.71
C GLN A 395 -7.90 -9.80 40.07
N LYS A 396 -9.18 -9.53 40.38
CA LYS A 396 -9.80 -10.03 41.62
C LYS A 396 -9.80 -11.55 41.69
N ILE A 397 -10.25 -12.22 40.62
CA ILE A 397 -10.28 -13.69 40.55
C ILE A 397 -8.88 -14.30 40.67
N GLN A 398 -7.85 -13.66 40.12
CA GLN A 398 -6.46 -14.13 40.22
C GLN A 398 -5.83 -13.91 41.60
N ASN A 399 -6.29 -12.91 42.36
CA ASN A 399 -5.81 -12.63 43.72
C ASN A 399 -6.52 -13.48 44.79
N ASP A 400 -7.70 -14.02 44.47
CA ASP A 400 -8.50 -14.89 45.36
C ASP A 400 -8.19 -16.39 45.19
N VAL A 401 -7.24 -16.75 44.31
CA VAL A 401 -6.72 -18.11 44.05
C VAL A 401 -5.28 -18.19 44.54
#